data_AF-A0A455U9N0-F1
#
_entry.id   AF-A0A455U9N0-F1
#
_cell.length_a   1.000
_cell.length_b   1.000
_cell.length_c   1.000
_cell.angle_alpha   90.00
_cell.angle_beta   90.00
_cell.angle_gamma   90.00
#
_symmetry.space_group_name_H-M   'P 1'
#
loop_
_entity.id
_entity.type
_entity.pdbx_description
1 polymer ?
#
loop_
_entity_poly.entity_id
_entity_poly.type
_entity_poly.pdbx_seq_one_letter_code
_entity_poly.pdbx_strand_id
1 'polypeptide(L)'
;MAWGGVSHVGLWFTVIKWIGGLYLLYMGIKLLRAGISSVKPVTPAVSGTRWKLFTNTYLVTALNPKGIIFFVAFLPQFVNPNAGTGQQLWILAATFVVLATLNATLYAVFASSVRKVLASRRAQRRFNVVGGTLLSSAGIWALLAKRPA
;
A
#
# COMPACT_ATOMS: atom_id res chain seq x y z
N MET A 1 -17.76 1.57 -36.36
CA MET A 1 -18.08 2.20 -35.06
C MET A 1 -16.76 2.52 -34.38
N ALA A 2 -16.30 3.76 -34.53
CA ALA A 2 -14.95 4.18 -34.19
C ALA A 2 -14.80 4.44 -32.68
N TRP A 3 -13.87 3.72 -32.05
CA TRP A 3 -12.91 4.18 -31.04
C TRP A 3 -13.22 5.48 -30.26
N GLY A 4 -14.32 5.51 -29.50
CA GLY A 4 -14.53 6.51 -28.44
C GLY A 4 -13.69 6.25 -27.17
N GLY A 5 -13.08 5.06 -27.04
CA GLY A 5 -12.42 4.63 -25.79
C GLY A 5 -11.06 5.29 -25.50
N VAL A 6 -10.35 5.79 -26.51
CA VAL A 6 -8.97 6.30 -26.34
C VAL A 6 -8.94 7.66 -25.62
N SER A 7 -9.95 8.51 -25.86
CA SER A 7 -10.08 9.81 -25.19
C SER A 7 -10.39 9.68 -23.70
N HIS A 8 -11.21 8.69 -23.32
CA HIS A 8 -11.59 8.45 -21.93
C HIS A 8 -10.43 7.92 -21.08
N VAL A 9 -9.61 6.99 -21.59
CA VAL A 9 -8.43 6.48 -20.87
C VAL A 9 -7.46 7.61 -20.54
N GLY A 10 -7.26 8.52 -21.49
CA GLY A 10 -6.52 9.75 -21.25
C GLY A 10 -7.13 10.56 -20.11
N LEU A 11 -8.42 10.90 -20.17
CA LEU A 11 -9.06 11.69 -19.12
C LEU A 11 -8.91 11.03 -17.74
N TRP A 12 -9.20 9.73 -17.62
CA TRP A 12 -9.05 8.98 -16.37
C TRP A 12 -7.62 8.96 -15.85
N PHE A 13 -6.64 8.75 -16.73
CA PHE A 13 -5.23 8.82 -16.36
C PHE A 13 -4.85 10.21 -15.81
N THR A 14 -5.30 11.30 -16.44
CA THR A 14 -5.07 12.66 -15.93
C THR A 14 -5.73 12.84 -14.57
N VAL A 15 -6.99 12.44 -14.40
CA VAL A 15 -7.71 12.58 -13.12
C VAL A 15 -6.99 11.83 -12.01
N ILE A 16 -6.64 10.55 -12.23
CA ILE A 16 -5.92 9.73 -11.25
C ILE A 16 -4.56 10.35 -10.91
N LYS A 17 -3.83 10.86 -11.92
CA LYS A 17 -2.55 11.52 -11.73
C LYS A 17 -2.65 12.78 -10.86
N TRP A 18 -3.64 13.63 -11.12
CA TRP A 18 -3.87 14.83 -10.33
C TRP A 18 -4.26 14.50 -8.89
N ILE A 19 -5.18 13.55 -8.69
CA ILE A 19 -5.60 13.08 -7.37
C ILE A 19 -4.39 12.51 -6.61
N GLY A 20 -3.60 11.64 -7.27
CA GLY A 20 -2.41 11.05 -6.68
C GLY A 20 -1.35 12.10 -6.32
N GLY A 21 -1.07 13.04 -7.22
CA GLY A 21 -0.11 14.12 -6.99
C GLY A 21 -0.51 15.04 -5.82
N LEU A 22 -1.77 15.46 -5.76
CA LEU A 22 -2.31 16.25 -4.65
C LEU A 22 -2.27 15.47 -3.33
N TYR A 23 -2.59 14.18 -3.35
CA TYR A 23 -2.55 13.34 -2.16
C TYR A 23 -1.12 13.17 -1.62
N LEU A 24 -0.14 12.95 -2.50
CA LEU A 24 1.27 12.88 -2.13
C LEU A 24 1.76 14.20 -1.55
N LEU A 25 1.39 15.33 -2.16
CA LEU A 25 1.74 16.66 -1.66
C LEU A 25 1.12 16.92 -0.28
N TYR A 26 -0.16 16.57 -0.10
CA TYR A 26 -0.84 16.66 1.19
C TYR A 26 -0.14 15.81 2.27
N MET A 27 0.18 14.55 1.95
CA MET A 27 0.91 13.67 2.86
C MET A 27 2.31 14.21 3.19
N GLY A 28 3.02 14.74 2.19
CA GLY A 28 4.32 15.38 2.36
C GLY A 28 4.27 16.57 3.32
N ILE A 29 3.31 17.48 3.13
CA ILE A 29 3.09 18.63 4.03
C ILE A 29 2.73 18.16 5.45
N LYS A 30 1.91 17.12 5.58
CA LYS A 30 1.55 16.54 6.88
C LYS A 30 2.78 16.00 7.62
N LEU A 31 3.69 15.31 6.92
CA LEU A 31 4.97 14.85 7.49
C LEU A 31 5.88 16.02 7.87
N LEU A 32 6.04 17.02 7.00
CA LEU A 32 6.87 18.21 7.30
C LEU A 32 6.38 18.92 8.57
N ARG A 33 5.08 19.16 8.70
CA ARG A 33 4.47 19.75 9.90
C ARG A 33 4.72 18.90 11.15
N ALA A 34 4.61 17.58 11.05
CA ALA A 34 4.91 16.67 12.16
C ALA A 34 6.39 16.67 12.58
N GLY A 35 7.32 17.03 11.68
CA GLY A 35 8.73 17.19 12.01
C GLY A 35 9.08 18.52 12.70
N ILE A 36 8.24 19.54 12.55
CA ILE A 36 8.45 20.89 13.10
C ILE A 36 7.73 21.04 14.45
N SER A 37 6.55 20.42 14.60
CA SER A 37 5.77 20.48 15.83
C SER A 37 6.42 19.69 16.98
N SER A 38 6.60 20.33 18.14
CA SER A 38 7.06 19.68 19.40
C SER A 38 6.01 18.77 20.06
N VAL A 39 4.87 18.55 19.39
CA VAL A 39 3.73 17.78 19.90
C VAL A 39 4.19 16.35 20.17
N LYS A 40 3.94 15.85 21.38
CA LYS A 40 4.24 14.45 21.76
C LYS A 40 3.68 13.52 20.69
N PRO A 41 4.44 12.50 20.24
CA PRO A 41 3.88 11.50 19.34
C PRO A 41 2.65 10.89 20.01
N VAL A 42 1.48 11.10 19.41
CA VAL A 42 0.26 10.42 19.81
C VAL A 42 0.49 8.97 19.45
N THR A 43 0.87 8.14 20.41
CA THR A 43 0.72 6.70 20.26
C THR A 43 -0.77 6.44 20.14
N PRO A 44 -1.28 5.99 18.98
CA PRO A 44 -2.67 5.58 18.91
C PRO A 44 -2.85 4.47 19.95
N ALA A 45 -3.73 4.69 20.92
CA ALA A 45 -4.15 3.64 21.82
C ALA A 45 -4.78 2.55 20.93
N VAL A 46 -4.27 1.33 21.00
CA VAL A 46 -4.92 0.18 20.36
C VAL A 46 -6.21 -0.06 21.13
N SER A 47 -7.29 0.61 20.72
CA SER A 47 -8.60 0.46 21.34
C SER A 47 -9.26 -0.80 20.79
N GLY A 48 -9.23 -1.90 21.56
CA GLY A 48 -9.98 -3.13 21.25
C GLY A 48 -9.25 -4.42 21.64
N THR A 49 -10.01 -5.51 21.73
CA THR A 49 -9.49 -6.85 22.01
C THR A 49 -8.67 -7.37 20.83
N ARG A 50 -7.64 -8.19 21.08
CA ARG A 50 -6.81 -8.84 20.03
C ARG A 50 -7.68 -9.57 18.99
N TRP A 51 -8.76 -10.21 19.45
CA TRP A 51 -9.72 -10.87 18.58
C TRP A 51 -10.41 -9.91 17.61
N LYS A 52 -10.86 -8.75 18.08
CA LYS A 52 -11.51 -7.72 17.22
C LYS A 52 -10.54 -7.18 16.16
N LEU A 53 -9.27 -7.01 16.52
CA LEU A 53 -8.24 -6.58 15.58
C LEU A 53 -7.98 -7.65 14.52
N PHE A 54 -7.89 -8.91 14.94
CA PHE A 54 -7.72 -10.05 14.03
C PHE A 54 -8.90 -10.17 13.06
N THR A 55 -10.14 -10.19 13.56
CA THR A 55 -11.33 -10.33 12.71
C THR A 55 -11.49 -9.16 11.74
N ASN A 56 -11.24 -7.92 12.18
CA ASN A 56 -11.29 -6.77 11.28
C ASN A 56 -10.25 -6.89 10.16
N THR A 57 -8.99 -7.22 10.52
CA THR A 57 -7.91 -7.35 9.54
C THR A 57 -8.17 -8.51 8.58
N TYR A 58 -8.66 -9.64 9.11
CA TYR A 58 -9.03 -10.81 8.32
C TYR A 58 -10.15 -10.48 7.34
N LEU A 59 -11.25 -9.88 7.80
CA LEU A 59 -12.40 -9.56 6.95
C LEU A 59 -12.04 -8.53 5.88
N VAL A 60 -11.32 -7.46 6.23
CA VAL A 60 -10.87 -6.45 5.25
C VAL A 60 -9.95 -7.05 4.19
N THR A 61 -9.09 -8.00 4.58
CA THR A 61 -8.16 -8.66 3.66
C THR A 61 -8.86 -9.71 2.80
N ALA A 62 -9.70 -10.57 3.40
CA ALA A 62 -10.43 -11.62 2.71
C ALA A 62 -11.47 -11.06 1.73
N LEU A 63 -12.12 -9.95 2.10
CA LEU A 63 -13.10 -9.26 1.26
C LEU A 63 -12.47 -8.20 0.35
N ASN A 64 -11.14 -8.18 0.21
CA ASN A 64 -10.46 -7.21 -0.63
C ASN A 64 -10.77 -7.48 -2.12
N PRO A 65 -11.54 -6.62 -2.81
CA PRO A 65 -11.96 -6.90 -4.18
C PRO A 65 -10.77 -6.99 -5.15
N LYS A 66 -9.69 -6.24 -4.88
CA LYS A 66 -8.46 -6.30 -5.67
C LYS A 66 -7.81 -7.68 -5.59
N GLY A 67 -7.73 -8.27 -4.39
CA GLY A 67 -7.20 -9.62 -4.19
C GLY A 67 -8.05 -10.68 -4.88
N ILE A 68 -9.38 -10.61 -4.73
CA ILE A 68 -10.32 -11.54 -5.36
C ILE A 68 -10.18 -11.48 -6.89
N ILE A 69 -10.22 -10.28 -7.49
CA ILE A 69 -10.10 -10.10 -8.94
C ILE A 69 -8.75 -10.63 -9.43
N PHE A 70 -7.66 -10.40 -8.70
CA PHE A 70 -6.35 -10.96 -9.05
C PHE A 70 -6.39 -12.50 -9.07
N PHE A 71 -6.91 -13.15 -8.03
CA PHE A 71 -6.99 -14.61 -8.03
C PHE A 71 -7.90 -15.15 -9.13
N VAL A 72 -9.07 -14.55 -9.35
CA VAL A 72 -9.97 -14.98 -10.43
C VAL A 72 -9.32 -14.84 -11.80
N ALA A 73 -8.55 -13.77 -12.04
CA ALA A 73 -7.90 -13.54 -13.32
C ALA A 73 -6.67 -14.42 -13.55
N PHE A 74 -5.87 -14.68 -12.51
CA PHE A 74 -4.57 -15.32 -12.63
C PHE A 74 -4.53 -16.78 -12.18
N LEU A 75 -5.29 -17.19 -11.16
CA LEU A 75 -5.26 -18.56 -10.63
C LEU A 75 -5.56 -19.62 -11.70
N PRO A 76 -6.56 -19.46 -12.59
CA PRO A 76 -6.84 -20.45 -13.63
C PRO A 76 -5.67 -20.67 -14.59
N GLN A 77 -4.80 -19.66 -14.76
CA GLN A 77 -3.63 -19.74 -15.64
C GLN A 77 -2.53 -20.67 -15.09
N PHE A 78 -2.57 -21.00 -13.80
CA PHE A 78 -1.60 -21.87 -13.13
C PHE A 78 -2.11 -23.29 -12.86
N VAL A 79 -3.36 -23.59 -13.27
CA VAL A 79 -3.99 -24.89 -13.01
C VAL A 79 -4.19 -25.63 -14.32
N ASN A 80 -3.72 -26.88 -14.38
CA ASN A 80 -4.03 -27.77 -15.48
C ASN A 80 -5.37 -28.48 -15.21
N PRO A 81 -6.43 -28.23 -16.02
CA PRO A 81 -7.75 -28.82 -15.81
C PRO A 81 -7.80 -30.33 -16.05
N ASN A 82 -6.82 -30.89 -16.77
CA ASN A 82 -6.76 -32.32 -17.10
C ASN A 82 -6.04 -33.15 -16.02
N ALA A 83 -5.60 -32.53 -14.93
CA ALA A 83 -4.92 -33.18 -13.81
C ALA A 83 -5.67 -32.95 -12.48
N GLY A 84 -5.19 -33.54 -11.39
CA GLY A 84 -5.80 -33.44 -10.06
C GLY A 84 -5.85 -32.01 -9.53
N THR A 85 -6.95 -31.30 -9.81
CA THR A 85 -7.11 -29.87 -9.50
C THR A 85 -7.01 -29.58 -8.00
N GLY A 86 -7.58 -30.44 -7.15
CA GLY A 86 -7.52 -30.26 -5.69
C GLY A 86 -6.09 -30.23 -5.14
N GLN A 87 -5.20 -31.12 -5.63
CA GLN A 87 -3.80 -31.17 -5.20
C GLN A 87 -3.04 -29.91 -5.65
N GLN A 88 -3.26 -29.46 -6.88
CA GLN A 88 -2.64 -28.23 -7.41
C GLN A 88 -3.07 -27.00 -6.59
N LEU A 89 -4.37 -26.89 -6.30
CA LEU A 89 -4.90 -25.79 -5.48
C LEU A 89 -4.32 -25.81 -4.07
N TRP A 90 -4.15 -26.99 -3.44
CA TRP A 90 -3.50 -27.10 -2.14
C TRP A 90 -2.04 -26.64 -2.17
N ILE A 91 -1.27 -27.05 -3.19
CA ILE A 91 0.12 -26.63 -3.36
C ILE A 91 0.21 -25.11 -3.56
N LEU A 92 -0.64 -24.55 -4.42
CA LEU A 92 -0.69 -23.10 -4.68
C LEU A 92 -1.10 -22.32 -3.42
N ALA A 93 -2.12 -22.78 -2.69
CA ALA A 93 -2.58 -22.16 -1.46
C ALA A 93 -1.50 -22.21 -0.35
N ALA A 94 -0.89 -23.37 -0.13
CA ALA A 94 0.17 -23.53 0.86
C ALA A 94 1.38 -22.64 0.52
N THR A 95 1.82 -22.63 -0.74
CA THR A 95 2.93 -21.79 -1.20
C THR A 95 2.60 -20.31 -0.99
N PHE A 96 1.39 -19.88 -1.37
CA PHE A 96 0.94 -18.51 -1.17
C PHE A 96 0.94 -18.11 0.31
N VAL A 97 0.38 -18.95 1.20
CA VAL A 97 0.32 -18.68 2.64
C VAL A 97 1.72 -18.61 3.25
N VAL A 98 2.65 -19.49 2.85
CA VAL A 98 4.04 -19.45 3.31
C VAL A 98 4.71 -18.14 2.89
N LEU A 99 4.64 -17.78 1.60
CA LEU A 99 5.24 -16.54 1.10
C LEU A 99 4.59 -15.29 1.72
N ALA A 100 3.26 -15.28 1.88
CA ALA A 100 2.55 -14.19 2.51
C ALA A 100 2.95 -14.02 3.97
N THR A 101 3.04 -15.12 4.73
CA THR A 101 3.50 -15.13 6.12
C THR A 101 4.93 -14.63 6.24
N LEU A 102 5.84 -15.13 5.40
CA LEU A 102 7.24 -14.70 5.38
C LEU A 102 7.34 -13.20 5.08
N ASN A 103 6.63 -12.73 4.07
CA ASN A 103 6.62 -11.33 3.68
C ASN A 103 6.07 -10.44 4.82
N ALA A 104 4.92 -10.79 5.40
CA ALA A 104 4.33 -10.05 6.52
C ALA A 104 5.25 -10.03 7.75
N THR A 105 5.88 -11.15 8.06
CA THR A 105 6.82 -11.26 9.20
C THR A 105 8.06 -10.41 8.96
N LEU A 106 8.62 -10.43 7.74
CA LEU A 106 9.76 -9.61 7.37
C LEU A 106 9.44 -8.12 7.53
N TYR A 107 8.28 -7.68 7.04
CA TYR A 107 7.81 -6.29 7.24
C TYR A 107 7.59 -5.96 8.73
N ALA A 108 7.02 -6.87 9.52
CA ALA A 108 6.78 -6.65 10.94
C ALA A 108 8.10 -6.52 11.73
N VAL A 109 9.08 -7.38 11.46
CA VAL A 109 10.42 -7.34 12.08
C VAL A 109 11.17 -6.08 11.65
N PHE A 110 11.11 -5.73 10.36
CA PHE A 110 11.70 -4.50 9.85
C PHE A 110 11.09 -3.26 10.52
N ALA A 111 9.76 -3.18 10.58
CA ALA A 111 9.06 -2.07 11.23
C ALA A 111 9.39 -1.97 12.72
N SER A 112 9.49 -3.10 13.44
CA SER A 112 9.93 -3.13 14.83
C SER A 112 11.35 -2.57 15.00
N SER A 113 12.26 -2.95 14.10
CA SER A 113 13.65 -2.46 14.09
C SER A 113 13.73 -0.97 13.79
N VAL A 114 13.02 -0.49 12.77
CA VAL A 114 12.91 0.94 12.42
C VAL A 114 12.31 1.73 13.58
N ARG A 115 11.31 1.21 14.29
CA ARG A 115 10.72 1.88 15.46
C ARG A 115 11.74 2.12 16.57
N LYS A 116 12.66 1.17 16.81
CA LYS A 116 13.75 1.34 17.78
C LYS A 116 14.73 2.43 17.34
N VAL A 117 15.09 2.46 16.05
CA VAL A 117 15.98 3.50 15.48
C VAL A 117 15.32 4.89 15.51
N LEU A 118 14.02 4.95 15.24
CA LEU A 118 13.20 6.16 15.31
C LEU A 118 12.68 6.47 16.73
N ALA A 119 13.26 5.91 17.79
CA ALA A 119 12.81 6.18 19.16
C ALA A 119 13.16 7.62 19.61
N SER A 120 14.25 8.21 19.10
CA SER A 120 14.68 9.55 19.50
C SER A 120 13.91 10.66 18.77
N ARG A 121 13.65 11.78 19.45
CA ARG A 121 13.01 12.97 18.84
C ARG A 121 13.76 13.48 17.61
N ARG A 122 15.09 13.43 17.62
CA ARG A 122 15.94 13.86 16.49
C ARG A 122 15.77 12.93 15.28
N ALA A 123 15.71 11.62 15.50
CA ALA A 123 15.48 10.66 14.43
C ALA A 123 14.07 10.80 13.83
N GLN A 124 13.04 10.95 14.66
CA GLN A 124 11.66 11.19 14.19
C GLN A 124 11.55 12.48 13.39
N ARG A 125 12.17 13.57 13.87
CA ARG A 125 12.21 14.84 13.15
C ARG A 125 12.89 14.70 11.78
N ARG A 126 14.04 14.03 11.72
CA ARG A 126 14.74 13.78 10.45
C ARG A 126 13.89 12.94 9.49
N PHE A 127 13.29 11.86 9.98
CA PHE A 127 12.40 11.01 9.20
C PHE A 127 11.21 11.79 8.62
N ASN A 128 10.55 12.59 9.45
CA ASN A 128 9.41 13.42 9.06
C ASN A 128 9.80 14.50 8.04
N VAL A 129 10.94 15.18 8.24
CA VAL A 129 11.40 16.20 7.30
C VAL A 129 11.82 15.58 5.97
N VAL A 130 12.68 14.57 5.99
CA VAL A 130 13.16 13.90 4.75
C VAL A 130 12.00 13.26 3.99
N GLY A 131 11.18 12.46 4.68
CA GLY A 131 10.01 11.82 4.06
C GLY A 131 9.00 12.85 3.54
N GLY A 132 8.78 13.92 4.30
CA GLY A 132 7.90 15.01 3.90
C GLY A 132 8.39 15.76 2.66
N THR A 133 9.69 16.05 2.58
CA THR A 133 10.31 16.67 1.41
C THR A 133 10.23 15.76 0.19
N LEU A 134 10.56 14.47 0.34
CA LEU A 134 10.49 13.50 -0.75
C LEU A 134 9.06 13.36 -1.30
N LEU A 135 8.06 13.18 -0.43
CA LEU A 135 6.66 13.06 -0.84
C LEU A 135 6.13 14.35 -1.49
N SER A 136 6.49 15.52 -0.95
CA SER A 136 6.10 16.80 -1.54
C SER A 136 6.71 16.99 -2.92
N SER A 137 8.00 16.66 -3.08
CA SER A 137 8.68 16.73 -4.37
C SER A 137 8.09 15.77 -5.40
N ALA A 138 7.77 14.53 -4.99
CA ALA A 138 7.11 13.54 -5.83
C ALA A 138 5.70 13.99 -6.23
N GLY A 139 4.93 14.60 -5.31
CA GLY A 139 3.62 15.16 -5.59
C GLY A 139 3.66 16.32 -6.59
N ILE A 140 4.57 17.27 -6.40
CA ILE A 140 4.80 18.38 -7.34
C ILE A 140 5.22 17.85 -8.71
N TRP A 141 6.17 16.91 -8.74
CA TRP A 141 6.61 16.29 -9.99
C TRP A 141 5.47 15.55 -10.69
N ALA A 142 4.65 14.79 -9.97
CA ALA A 142 3.48 14.13 -10.52
C ALA A 142 2.47 15.13 -11.11
N LEU A 143 2.29 16.31 -10.51
CA LEU A 143 1.40 17.35 -11.03
C LEU A 143 1.98 18.05 -12.27
N LEU A 144 3.29 18.30 -12.28
CA LEU A 144 3.97 19.05 -13.35
C LEU A 144 4.43 18.19 -14.52
N ALA A 145 4.60 16.87 -14.33
CA ALA A 145 5.03 15.98 -15.38
C ALA A 145 4.08 16.11 -16.57
N LYS A 146 4.59 16.41 -17.75
CA LYS A 146 3.78 16.35 -18.97
C LYS A 146 3.71 14.89 -19.43
N ARG A 147 2.68 14.55 -20.22
CA ARG A 147 2.63 13.22 -20.84
C ARG A 147 3.84 13.11 -21.77
N PRO A 148 4.61 12.01 -21.74
CA PRO A 148 5.48 11.70 -22.87
C PRO A 148 4.58 11.61 -24.12
N ALA A 149 4.99 12.30 -25.18
CA ALA A 149 4.28 12.38 -26.45
C ALA A 149 4.23 11.03 -27.15
#